data_AF-A0A7J7F2Y1-F1
#
_entry.id   AF-A0A7J7F2Y1-F1
#
_cell.length_a   1.000
_cell.length_b   1.000
_cell.length_c   1.000
_cell.angle_alpha   90.00
_cell.angle_beta   90.00
_cell.angle_gamma   90.00
#
_symmetry.space_group_name_H-M   'P 1'
#
loop_
_entity.id
_entity.type
_entity.pdbx_description
1 polymer ?
#
loop_
_entity_poly.entity_id
_entity_poly.type
_entity_poly.pdbx_seq_one_letter_code
_entity_poly.pdbx_strand_id
1 'polypeptide(L)'
;VCFILSAGSDEPQTPRRMEPNTLEPTAQDNLRVSITRRDWLLQEKQQLQKEVEALQARMSVLEAKDHQLRREIEAQEQLLPWQGCDLTPLMGRLSLGELQEVSKAVHDTLVLANQIPLRAEPPETIRRYW
;
A
#
# COMPACT_ATOMS: atom_id res chain seq x y z
N VAL A 1 -15.58 -16.50 -40.28
CA VAL A 1 -14.97 -16.87 -41.57
C VAL A 1 -15.76 -18.05 -42.13
N CYS A 2 -16.57 -17.83 -43.17
CA CYS A 2 -17.26 -18.90 -43.90
C CYS A 2 -16.36 -19.39 -45.02
N PHE A 3 -16.18 -20.70 -45.15
CA PHE A 3 -15.84 -21.33 -46.42
C PHE A 3 -16.61 -22.65 -46.53
N ILE A 4 -17.63 -22.67 -47.39
CA ILE A 4 -18.18 -23.89 -47.99
C ILE A 4 -17.59 -23.94 -49.40
N LEU A 5 -16.89 -25.01 -49.73
CA LEU A 5 -16.54 -25.37 -51.10
C LEU A 5 -17.24 -26.68 -51.42
N SER A 6 -18.21 -26.62 -52.34
CA SER A 6 -18.74 -27.78 -53.05
C SER A 6 -18.37 -27.65 -54.52
N ALA A 7 -17.68 -28.65 -55.06
CA ALA A 7 -17.59 -28.94 -56.48
C ALA A 7 -17.70 -30.46 -56.64
N GLY A 8 -18.70 -30.90 -57.39
CA GLY A 8 -19.13 -32.30 -57.49
C GLY A 8 -18.38 -33.13 -58.53
N SER A 9 -18.48 -34.45 -58.35
CA SER A 9 -18.33 -35.49 -59.37
C SER A 9 -19.07 -36.76 -58.88
N ASP A 10 -20.09 -37.20 -59.62
CA ASP A 10 -20.78 -38.51 -59.59
C ASP A 10 -19.77 -39.68 -59.71
N GLU A 11 -19.91 -40.94 -59.23
CA GLU A 11 -20.96 -41.80 -58.64
C GLU A 11 -20.27 -43.10 -58.07
N PRO A 12 -20.98 -44.18 -57.68
CA PRO A 12 -21.57 -44.52 -56.38
C PRO A 12 -20.66 -45.42 -55.49
N GLN A 13 -20.99 -45.53 -54.19
CA GLN A 13 -21.02 -46.78 -53.37
C GLN A 13 -20.80 -46.50 -51.87
N THR A 14 -21.75 -47.02 -51.09
CA THR A 14 -21.81 -47.24 -49.62
C THR A 14 -22.09 -46.04 -48.70
N PRO A 15 -23.17 -46.09 -47.88
CA PRO A 15 -23.33 -45.21 -46.75
C PRO A 15 -22.25 -45.58 -45.73
N ARG A 16 -21.17 -44.80 -45.68
CA ARG A 16 -20.17 -44.93 -44.62
C ARG A 16 -20.84 -44.45 -43.34
N ARG A 17 -21.40 -45.42 -42.61
CA ARG A 17 -21.90 -45.33 -41.24
C ARG A 17 -21.01 -44.34 -40.49
N MET A 18 -21.59 -43.22 -40.04
CA MET A 18 -20.98 -42.42 -38.99
C MET A 18 -20.88 -43.35 -37.79
N GLU A 19 -19.71 -43.95 -37.59
CA GLU A 19 -19.33 -44.52 -36.30
C GLU A 19 -19.53 -43.36 -35.29
N PRO A 20 -20.44 -43.50 -34.31
CA PRO A 20 -20.51 -42.53 -33.23
C PRO A 20 -19.16 -42.66 -32.53
N ASN A 21 -18.32 -41.62 -32.63
CA ASN A 21 -17.04 -41.54 -31.93
C ASN A 21 -17.23 -41.94 -30.47
N THR A 22 -16.93 -43.19 -30.12
CA THR A 22 -16.76 -43.65 -28.75
C THR A 22 -15.45 -43.05 -28.27
N LEU A 23 -15.53 -41.79 -27.84
CA LEU A 23 -14.50 -41.20 -26.99
C LEU A 23 -14.37 -42.10 -25.76
N GLU A 24 -13.17 -42.65 -25.56
CA GLU A 24 -12.82 -43.44 -24.37
C GLU A 24 -13.36 -42.74 -23.11
N PRO A 25 -14.14 -43.43 -22.24
CA PRO A 25 -14.76 -42.82 -21.05
C PRO A 25 -13.77 -42.00 -20.21
N THR A 26 -12.54 -42.48 -20.12
CA THR A 26 -11.40 -41.82 -19.44
C THR A 26 -11.05 -40.45 -20.03
N ALA A 27 -11.15 -40.25 -21.35
CA ALA A 27 -10.86 -38.97 -21.99
C ALA A 27 -11.94 -37.92 -21.68
N GLN A 28 -13.21 -38.34 -21.62
CA GLN A 28 -14.33 -37.47 -21.28
C GLN A 28 -14.31 -37.08 -19.79
N ASP A 29 -13.90 -37.99 -18.90
CA ASP A 29 -13.72 -37.71 -17.48
C ASP A 29 -12.54 -36.76 -17.23
N ASN A 30 -11.41 -36.96 -17.91
CA ASN A 30 -10.27 -36.03 -17.84
C ASN A 30 -10.63 -34.61 -18.32
N LEU A 31 -11.47 -34.51 -19.36
CA LEU A 31 -11.99 -33.23 -19.83
C LEU A 31 -12.88 -32.56 -18.76
N ARG A 32 -13.77 -33.31 -18.11
CA ARG A 32 -14.62 -32.80 -17.02
C ARG A 32 -13.79 -32.29 -15.84
N VAL A 33 -12.79 -33.04 -15.41
CA VAL A 33 -11.87 -32.62 -14.32
C VAL A 33 -11.13 -31.33 -14.71
N SER A 34 -10.66 -31.24 -15.96
CA SER A 34 -9.97 -30.04 -16.46
C SER A 34 -10.90 -28.82 -16.53
N ILE A 35 -12.16 -29.03 -16.92
CA ILE A 35 -13.20 -28.01 -16.93
C ILE A 35 -13.45 -27.48 -15.52
N THR A 36 -13.68 -28.37 -14.53
CA THR A 36 -13.91 -27.97 -13.14
C THR A 36 -12.71 -27.22 -12.55
N ARG A 37 -11.49 -27.69 -12.82
CA ARG A 37 -10.27 -27.02 -12.37
C ARG A 37 -10.12 -25.63 -12.98
N ARG A 38 -10.41 -25.48 -14.27
CA ARG A 38 -10.40 -24.18 -14.96
C ARG A 38 -11.42 -23.23 -14.35
N ASP A 39 -12.64 -23.69 -14.08
CA ASP A 39 -13.70 -22.85 -13.51
C ASP A 39 -13.34 -22.39 -12.08
N TRP A 40 -12.74 -23.28 -11.28
CA TRP A 40 -12.22 -22.91 -9.95
C TRP A 40 -11.13 -21.84 -10.02
N LEU A 41 -10.14 -22.01 -10.91
CA LEU A 41 -9.06 -21.03 -11.12
C LEU A 41 -9.59 -19.67 -11.60
N LEU A 42 -10.63 -19.67 -12.45
CA LEU A 42 -11.26 -18.44 -12.90
C LEU A 42 -11.95 -17.70 -11.75
N GLN A 43 -12.61 -18.43 -10.85
CA GLN A 43 -13.23 -17.84 -9.66
C GLN A 43 -12.18 -17.30 -8.69
N GLU A 44 -11.11 -18.04 -8.42
CA GLU A 44 -10.01 -17.60 -7.57
C GLU A 44 -9.34 -16.33 -8.14
N LYS A 45 -9.06 -16.32 -9.45
CA LYS A 45 -8.54 -15.12 -10.13
C LYS A 45 -9.46 -13.92 -9.94
N GLN A 46 -10.77 -14.09 -10.07
CA GLN A 46 -11.73 -12.99 -9.87
C GLN A 46 -11.76 -12.52 -8.42
N GLN A 47 -11.63 -13.43 -7.45
CA GLN A 47 -11.57 -13.08 -6.04
C GLN A 47 -10.30 -12.28 -5.72
N LEU A 48 -9.14 -12.74 -6.20
CA LEU A 48 -7.87 -12.02 -6.04
C LEU A 48 -7.90 -10.64 -6.68
N GLN A 49 -8.53 -10.49 -7.86
CA GLN A 49 -8.69 -9.20 -8.50
C GLN A 49 -9.45 -8.20 -7.62
N LYS A 50 -10.55 -8.64 -6.98
CA LYS A 50 -11.31 -7.80 -6.04
C LYS A 50 -10.50 -7.43 -4.80
N GLU A 51 -9.70 -8.36 -4.28
CA GLU A 51 -8.83 -8.10 -3.14
C GLU A 51 -7.75 -7.07 -3.49
N VAL A 52 -7.14 -7.18 -4.67
CA VAL A 52 -6.18 -6.19 -5.18
C VAL A 52 -6.83 -4.81 -5.29
N GLU A 53 -8.01 -4.72 -5.88
CA GLU A 53 -8.75 -3.46 -6.00
C GLU A 53 -9.09 -2.86 -4.62
N ALA A 54 -9.54 -3.68 -3.67
CA ALA A 54 -9.82 -3.25 -2.31
C ALA A 54 -8.56 -2.76 -1.58
N LEU A 55 -7.42 -3.44 -1.77
CA LEU A 55 -6.13 -3.02 -1.21
C LEU A 55 -5.65 -1.71 -1.84
N GLN A 56 -5.78 -1.56 -3.15
CA GLN A 56 -5.44 -0.32 -3.86
C GLN A 56 -6.28 0.87 -3.35
N ALA A 57 -7.59 0.67 -3.14
CA ALA A 57 -8.46 1.69 -2.56
C ALA A 57 -8.01 2.09 -1.14
N ARG A 58 -7.67 1.11 -0.30
CA ARG A 58 -7.15 1.37 1.06
C ARG A 58 -5.81 2.10 1.03
N MET A 59 -4.89 1.72 0.14
CA MET A 59 -3.61 2.40 -0.09
C MET A 59 -3.83 3.87 -0.45
N SER A 60 -4.71 4.16 -1.41
CA SER A 60 -4.99 5.54 -1.84
C SER A 60 -5.47 6.44 -0.69
N VAL A 61 -6.33 5.91 0.20
CA VAL A 61 -6.77 6.65 1.40
C VAL A 61 -5.59 6.92 2.34
N LEU A 62 -4.70 5.95 2.54
CA LEU A 62 -3.52 6.11 3.40
C LEU A 62 -2.53 7.11 2.81
N GLU A 63 -2.28 7.07 1.49
CA GLU A 63 -1.43 8.03 0.79
C GLU A 63 -1.99 9.45 0.92
N ALA A 64 -3.31 9.63 0.75
CA ALA A 64 -3.94 10.94 0.94
C ALA A 64 -3.77 11.46 2.37
N LYS A 65 -3.89 10.59 3.39
CA LYS A 65 -3.63 10.96 4.78
C LYS A 65 -2.17 11.32 5.02
N ASP A 66 -1.23 10.55 4.47
CA ASP A 66 0.21 10.84 4.59
C ASP A 66 0.54 12.22 4.00
N HIS A 67 0.03 12.53 2.79
CA HIS A 67 0.20 13.84 2.17
C HIS A 67 -0.45 14.96 2.97
N GLN A 68 -1.61 14.71 3.59
CA GLN A 68 -2.24 15.69 4.48
C GLN A 68 -1.37 15.97 5.70
N LEU A 69 -0.88 14.94 6.39
CA LEU A 69 -0.06 15.07 7.59
C LEU A 69 1.26 15.77 7.29
N ARG A 70 1.91 15.47 6.18
CA ARG A 70 3.14 16.17 5.76
C ARG A 70 2.93 17.68 5.64
N ARG A 71 1.84 18.10 4.98
CA ARG A 71 1.50 19.51 4.85
C ARG A 71 1.17 20.16 6.19
N GLU A 72 0.50 19.44 7.09
CA GLU A 72 0.20 19.93 8.43
C GLU A 72 1.49 20.13 9.25
N ILE A 73 2.43 19.19 9.18
CA ILE A 73 3.75 19.32 9.80
C ILE A 73 4.50 20.52 9.22
N GLU A 74 4.59 20.64 7.90
CA GLU A 74 5.26 21.78 7.25
C GLU A 74 4.62 23.12 7.67
N ALA A 75 3.30 23.18 7.77
CA ALA A 75 2.59 24.38 8.23
C ALA A 75 2.91 24.69 9.70
N GLN A 76 2.96 23.67 10.57
CA GLN A 76 3.35 23.83 11.97
C GLN A 76 4.81 24.28 12.10
N GLU A 77 5.71 23.71 11.29
CA GLU A 77 7.13 24.11 11.24
C GLU A 77 7.30 25.57 10.79
N GLN A 78 6.50 26.04 9.84
CA GLN A 78 6.49 27.46 9.44
C GLN A 78 5.93 28.39 10.52
N LEU A 79 4.95 27.93 11.31
CA LEU A 79 4.36 28.68 12.41
C LEU A 79 5.25 28.70 13.66
N LEU A 80 6.14 27.72 13.81
CA LEU A 80 7.16 27.72 14.83
C LEU A 80 8.26 28.70 14.40
N PRO A 81 8.37 29.88 15.03
CA PRO A 81 9.46 30.79 14.75
C PRO A 81 10.70 30.19 15.44
N TRP A 82 11.34 29.22 14.79
CA TRP A 82 12.70 28.79 15.13
C TRP A 82 13.74 29.75 14.56
N GLN A 83 13.34 30.97 14.17
CA GLN A 83 14.27 32.08 14.12
C GLN A 83 14.68 32.32 15.56
N GLY A 84 15.85 31.79 15.91
CA GLY A 84 16.41 31.89 17.24
C GLY A 84 16.12 33.28 17.77
N CYS A 85 15.46 33.34 18.93
CA CYS A 85 15.31 34.58 19.67
C CYS A 85 16.72 35.16 19.75
N ASP A 86 17.02 36.15 18.92
CA ASP A 86 18.35 36.72 18.92
C ASP A 86 18.45 37.51 20.22
N LEU A 87 19.04 36.86 21.23
CA LEU A 87 19.20 37.43 22.55
C LEU A 87 20.43 38.34 22.61
N THR A 88 21.21 38.47 21.54
CA THR A 88 22.40 39.34 21.52
C THR A 88 22.09 40.80 21.86
N PRO A 89 20.97 41.43 21.45
CA PRO A 89 20.63 42.81 21.85
C PRO A 89 20.28 42.93 23.34
N LEU A 90 19.75 41.86 23.95
CA LEU A 90 19.44 41.79 25.38
C LEU A 90 20.72 41.56 26.20
N MET A 91 21.59 40.66 25.76
CA MET A 91 22.86 40.34 26.42
C MET A 91 23.81 41.54 26.49
N GLY A 92 23.83 42.41 25.48
CA GLY A 92 24.65 43.62 25.48
C GLY A 92 24.24 44.68 26.52
N ARG A 93 23.07 44.54 27.14
CA ARG A 93 22.53 45.47 28.16
C ARG A 93 22.68 44.96 29.59
N LEU A 94 23.09 43.71 29.78
CA LEU A 94 23.23 43.09 31.10
C LEU A 94 24.61 43.38 31.68
N SER A 95 24.67 43.57 32.99
CA SER A 95 25.92 43.55 33.73
C SER A 95 26.52 42.14 33.78
N LEU A 96 27.81 42.04 34.12
CA LEU A 96 28.49 40.75 34.26
C LEU A 96 27.82 39.82 35.29
N GLY A 97 27.33 40.38 36.41
CA GLY A 97 26.64 39.63 37.44
C GLY A 97 25.30 39.07 36.96
N GLU A 98 24.52 39.88 36.25
CA GLU A 98 23.24 39.43 35.65
C GLU A 98 23.46 38.36 34.58
N LEU A 99 24.54 38.46 33.78
CA LEU A 99 24.88 37.46 32.78
C LEU A 99 25.28 36.11 33.42
N GLN A 100 25.97 36.14 34.57
CA GLN A 100 26.30 34.93 35.33
C GLN A 100 25.04 34.24 35.89
N GLU A 101 24.09 35.02 36.42
CA GLU A 101 22.82 34.46 36.91
C GLU A 101 21.99 33.86 35.77
N VAL A 102 21.94 34.51 34.60
CA VAL A 102 21.28 33.95 33.40
C VAL A 102 21.95 32.65 32.96
N SER A 103 23.29 32.61 32.90
CA SER A 103 24.05 31.40 32.55
C SER A 103 23.74 30.24 33.49
N LYS A 104 23.70 30.51 34.80
CA LYS A 104 23.35 29.53 35.82
C LYS A 104 21.90 29.04 35.67
N ALA A 105 20.95 29.96 35.52
CA ALA A 105 19.54 29.60 35.36
C ALA A 105 19.29 28.75 34.09
N VAL A 106 19.97 29.07 32.98
CA VAL A 106 19.91 28.27 31.75
C VAL A 106 20.51 26.88 31.98
N HIS A 107 21.65 26.79 32.65
CA HIS A 107 22.27 25.51 32.99
C HIS A 107 21.36 24.64 33.86
N ASP A 108 20.79 25.21 34.92
CA ASP A 108 19.87 24.53 35.83
C ASP A 108 18.61 24.04 35.09
N THR A 109 18.07 24.87 34.19
CA THR A 109 16.92 24.51 33.35
C THR A 109 17.26 23.37 32.39
N LEU A 110 18.44 23.38 31.79
CA LEU A 110 18.91 22.30 30.91
C LEU A 110 19.07 20.99 31.68
N VAL A 111 19.63 21.04 32.89
CA VAL A 111 19.75 19.88 33.78
C VAL A 111 18.37 19.31 34.12
N LEU A 112 17.37 20.17 34.36
CA LEU A 112 15.99 19.74 34.61
C LEU A 112 15.33 19.14 33.35
N ALA A 113 15.52 19.77 32.19
CA ALA A 113 14.97 19.29 30.93
C ALA A 113 15.53 17.92 30.52
N ASN A 114 16.83 17.68 30.75
CA ASN A 114 17.47 16.40 30.49
C ASN A 114 17.02 15.27 31.42
N GLN A 115 16.39 15.61 32.56
CA GLN A 115 15.77 14.62 33.44
C GLN A 115 14.37 14.21 32.98
N ILE A 116 13.77 14.94 32.03
CA ILE A 116 12.49 14.57 31.44
C ILE A 116 12.75 13.38 30.50
N PRO A 117 12.14 12.21 30.73
CA PRO A 117 12.22 11.11 29.79
C PRO A 117 11.50 11.54 28.50
N LEU A 118 12.25 11.97 27.50
CA LEU A 118 11.73 12.21 26.16
C LEU A 118 11.35 10.83 25.58
N ARG A 119 10.11 10.40 25.82
CA ARG A 119 9.56 9.23 25.14
C ARG A 119 9.38 9.60 23.67
N ALA A 120 10.41 9.32 22.88
CA ALA A 120 10.31 9.26 21.42
C ALA A 120 9.63 7.96 20.94
N GLU A 121 9.25 7.07 21.85
CA GLU A 121 8.57 5.83 21.47
C GLU A 121 7.12 6.08 21.12
N PRO A 122 6.63 5.46 20.03
CA PRO A 122 5.22 5.48 19.70
C PRO A 122 4.40 4.94 20.89
N PRO A 123 3.24 5.56 21.21
CA PRO A 123 2.27 5.00 22.13
C PRO A 123 2.06 3.50 21.92
N GLU A 124 1.90 2.73 22.99
CA GLU A 124 1.81 1.26 22.92
C GLU A 124 0.70 0.76 21.97
N THR A 125 -0.31 1.60 21.73
CA THR A 125 -1.42 1.36 20.81
C THR A 125 -0.98 1.22 19.36
N ILE A 126 0.13 1.84 18.94
CA ILE A 126 0.63 1.77 17.56
C ILE A 126 1.87 0.88 17.40
N ARG A 127 2.58 0.53 18.48
CA ARG A 127 3.81 -0.27 18.44
C ARG A 127 3.66 -1.68 17.85
N ARG A 128 2.43 -2.22 17.79
CA ARG A 128 2.12 -3.54 17.20
C ARG A 128 2.02 -3.54 15.67
N TYR A 129 2.05 -2.36 15.05
CA TYR A 129 1.81 -2.16 13.62
C TYR A 129 3.03 -1.61 12.87
N TRP A 130 4.18 -1.48 13.54
CA TRP A 130 5.50 -1.19 12.96
C TRP A 130 6.31 -2.49 12.92
#